data_AF-A0A2T0LJP2-F1
#
_entry.id   AF-A0A2T0LJP2-F1
#
_cell.length_a   1.000
_cell.length_b   1.000
_cell.length_c   1.000
_cell.angle_alpha   90.00
_cell.angle_beta   90.00
_cell.angle_gamma   90.00
#
_symmetry.space_group_name_H-M   'P 1'
#
loop_
_entity.id
_entity.type
_entity.pdbx_description
1 polymer ?
#
loop_
_entity_poly.entity_id
_entity_poly.type
_entity_poly.pdbx_seq_one_letter_code
_entity_poly.pdbx_strand_id
1 'polypeptide(L)'
;MITTRRAYQNLEQQGYIRTIQGKGTFVAEVKAEKKEQVAHETLYEAFRHAIGMSLDLKRDPRETRELFEQVLKEMMEKRGIRDE
;
A
#
# COMPACT_ATOMS: atom_id res chain seq x y z
N MET A 1 -26.04 17.65 17.48
CA MET A 1 -25.65 16.31 16.96
C MET A 1 -24.36 16.48 16.15
N ILE A 2 -23.21 16.05 16.68
CA ILE A 2 -21.87 16.44 16.15
C ILE A 2 -21.26 15.35 15.25
N THR A 3 -21.74 14.11 15.36
CA THR A 3 -21.11 12.93 14.75
C THR A 3 -21.30 12.82 13.24
N THR A 4 -22.49 13.16 12.72
CA THR A 4 -22.78 13.02 11.28
C THR A 4 -22.02 14.04 10.44
N ARG A 5 -21.94 15.32 10.86
CA ARG A 5 -21.22 16.36 10.10
C ARG A 5 -19.72 16.08 10.01
N ARG A 6 -19.12 15.60 11.10
CA ARG A 6 -17.70 15.21 11.13
C ARG A 6 -17.42 14.01 10.22
N ALA A 7 -18.34 13.04 10.15
CA ALA A 7 -18.21 11.91 9.25
C ALA A 7 -18.17 12.35 7.77
N TYR A 8 -19.06 13.26 7.36
CA TYR A 8 -19.02 13.81 5.99
C TYR A 8 -17.76 14.62 5.71
N GLN A 9 -17.31 15.47 6.65
CA GLN A 9 -16.06 16.22 6.49
C GLN A 9 -14.85 15.29 6.37
N ASN A 10 -14.79 14.22 7.15
CA ASN A 10 -13.72 13.23 7.04
C ASN A 10 -13.76 12.50 5.69
N LEU A 11 -14.94 12.12 5.21
CA LEU A 11 -15.10 11.46 3.92
C LEU A 11 -14.72 12.39 2.75
N GLU A 12 -15.05 13.68 2.84
CA GLU A 12 -14.68 14.69 1.85
C GLU A 12 -13.17 14.97 1.88
N GLN A 13 -12.58 15.13 3.07
CA GLN A 13 -11.15 15.37 3.26
C GLN A 13 -10.29 14.18 2.83
N GLN A 14 -10.79 12.95 3.03
CA GLN A 14 -10.17 11.72 2.55
C GLN A 14 -10.46 11.47 1.06
N GLY A 15 -11.19 12.37 0.40
CA GLY A 15 -11.48 12.33 -1.03
C GLY A 15 -12.52 11.29 -1.43
N TYR A 16 -13.22 10.62 -0.51
CA TYR A 16 -14.24 9.60 -0.81
C TYR A 16 -15.54 10.17 -1.37
N ILE A 17 -15.84 11.42 -1.08
CA ILE A 17 -16.99 12.15 -1.60
C ILE A 17 -16.54 13.54 -2.06
N ARG A 18 -17.17 14.05 -3.12
CA ARG A 18 -17.00 15.41 -3.61
C ARG A 18 -18.33 16.12 -3.61
N THR A 19 -18.37 17.33 -3.06
CA THR A 19 -19.57 18.18 -3.13
C THR A 19 -19.43 19.16 -4.28
N ILE A 20 -20.40 19.13 -5.20
CA ILE A 20 -20.51 20.12 -6.27
C ILE A 20 -21.63 21.08 -5.88
N GLN A 21 -21.30 22.36 -5.75
CA GLN A 21 -22.26 23.39 -5.33
C GLN A 21 -23.46 23.41 -6.28
N GLY A 22 -24.68 23.32 -5.71
CA GLY A 22 -25.93 23.26 -6.47
C GLY A 22 -26.30 21.90 -7.05
N LYS A 23 -25.48 20.85 -6.89
CA LYS A 23 -25.74 19.50 -7.42
C LYS A 23 -25.73 18.38 -6.35
N GLY A 24 -25.24 18.68 -5.15
CA GLY A 24 -25.17 17.72 -4.04
C GLY A 24 -23.80 17.06 -3.89
N THR A 25 -23.74 15.99 -3.10
CA THR A 25 -22.52 15.27 -2.72
C THR A 25 -22.47 13.92 -3.40
N PHE A 26 -21.39 13.66 -4.15
CA PHE A 26 -21.22 12.46 -4.96
C PHE A 26 -20.04 11.64 -4.46
N VAL A 27 -20.12 10.30 -4.54
CA VAL A 27 -18.99 9.42 -4.26
C VAL A 27 -17.92 9.64 -5.32
N ALA A 28 -16.69 9.96 -4.90
CA ALA A 28 -15.58 10.21 -5.80
C ALA A 28 -14.98 8.89 -6.33
N GLU A 29 -14.38 8.95 -7.51
CA GLU A 29 -13.85 7.80 -8.26
C GLU A 29 -12.46 7.38 -7.72
N VAL A 30 -12.34 7.14 -6.42
CA VAL A 30 -11.07 6.94 -5.66
C VAL A 30 -10.46 5.55 -5.85
N LYS A 31 -10.87 4.79 -6.86
CA LYS A 31 -10.70 3.32 -6.83
C LYS A 31 -9.32 2.81 -7.27
N ALA A 32 -8.48 3.61 -7.92
CA ALA A 32 -7.16 3.17 -8.41
C ALA A 32 -6.01 3.68 -7.53
N GLU A 33 -5.80 5.00 -7.47
CA GLU A 33 -4.63 5.59 -6.78
C GLU A 33 -4.59 5.30 -5.28
N LYS A 34 -5.75 5.27 -4.61
CA LYS A 34 -5.79 4.99 -3.17
C LYS A 34 -5.64 3.51 -2.85
N LYS A 35 -6.07 2.62 -3.75
CA LYS A 35 -5.78 1.18 -3.63
C LYS A 35 -4.30 0.91 -3.84
N GLU A 36 -3.70 1.57 -4.83
CA GLU A 36 -2.28 1.49 -5.12
C GLU A 36 -1.45 2.02 -3.93
N GLN A 37 -1.81 3.16 -3.36
CA GLN A 37 -1.17 3.68 -2.13
C GLN A 37 -1.26 2.71 -0.95
N VAL A 38 -2.45 2.17 -0.66
CA VAL A 38 -2.63 1.21 0.44
C VAL A 38 -1.85 -0.08 0.18
N ALA A 39 -1.83 -0.56 -1.06
CA ALA A 39 -1.04 -1.73 -1.44
C ALA A 39 0.47 -1.47 -1.29
N HIS A 40 0.95 -0.30 -1.73
CA HIS A 40 2.33 0.14 -1.57
C HIS A 40 2.72 0.26 -0.09
N GLU A 41 1.88 0.84 0.75
CA GLU A 41 2.16 1.02 2.17
C GLU A 41 2.18 -0.32 2.91
N THR A 42 1.26 -1.22 2.57
CA THR A 42 1.26 -2.61 3.09
C THR A 42 2.54 -3.34 2.69
N LEU A 43 2.96 -3.22 1.44
CA LEU A 43 4.19 -3.83 0.93
C LEU A 43 5.44 -3.23 1.60
N TYR A 44 5.46 -1.92 1.78
CA TYR A 44 6.54 -1.19 2.43
C TYR A 44 6.73 -1.63 3.89
N GLU A 45 5.64 -1.75 4.66
CA GLU A 45 5.72 -2.23 6.05
C GLU A 45 6.18 -3.70 6.11
N ALA A 46 5.74 -4.56 5.19
CA ALA A 46 6.23 -5.94 5.10
C ALA A 46 7.75 -6.00 4.83
N PHE A 47 8.24 -5.17 3.91
CA PHE A 47 9.68 -5.08 3.63
C PHE A 47 10.47 -4.49 4.79
N ARG A 48 9.96 -3.44 5.45
CA ARG A 48 10.58 -2.87 6.65
C ARG A 48 10.75 -3.93 7.72
N HIS A 49 9.72 -4.75 7.96
CA HIS A 49 9.77 -5.82 8.96
C HIS A 49 10.80 -6.89 8.60
N ALA A 50 10.85 -7.33 7.33
CA ALA A 50 11.82 -8.31 6.86
C ALA A 50 13.27 -7.81 6.95
N ILE A 51 13.52 -6.55 6.59
CA ILE A 51 14.84 -5.93 6.70
C ILE A 51 15.22 -5.76 8.17
N GLY A 52 14.29 -5.30 9.02
CA GLY A 52 14.50 -5.16 10.47
C GLY A 52 14.93 -6.47 11.10
N MET A 53 14.24 -7.57 10.77
CA MET A 53 14.63 -8.92 11.22
C MET A 53 16.05 -9.28 10.78
N SER A 54 16.43 -8.97 9.54
CA SER A 54 17.79 -9.29 9.05
C SER A 54 18.88 -8.51 9.81
N LEU A 55 18.61 -7.25 10.14
CA LEU A 55 19.50 -6.41 10.95
C LEU A 55 19.61 -6.93 12.39
N ASP A 56 18.51 -7.40 12.98
CA ASP A 56 18.51 -8.01 14.32
C ASP A 56 19.35 -9.29 14.37
N LEU A 57 19.37 -10.07 13.27
CA LEU A 57 20.25 -11.22 13.11
C LEU A 57 21.72 -10.85 12.82
N LYS A 58 22.07 -9.55 12.83
CA LYS A 58 23.41 -9.01 12.48
C LYS A 58 23.92 -9.46 11.11
N ARG A 59 23.02 -9.74 10.18
CA ARG A 59 23.41 -10.03 8.80
C ARG A 59 23.90 -8.78 8.10
N ASP A 60 24.85 -8.97 7.21
CA ASP A 60 25.31 -7.89 6.35
C ASP A 60 24.14 -7.45 5.44
N PRO A 61 23.96 -6.14 5.20
CA PRO A 61 22.96 -5.64 4.26
C PRO A 61 23.06 -6.25 2.86
N ARG A 62 24.25 -6.66 2.43
CA ARG A 62 24.48 -7.34 1.15
C ARG A 62 23.89 -8.74 1.14
N GLU A 63 24.14 -9.53 2.19
CA GLU A 63 23.55 -10.86 2.33
C GLU A 63 22.02 -10.81 2.38
N THR A 64 21.47 -9.77 3.03
CA THR A 64 20.02 -9.55 3.09
C THR A 64 19.45 -9.28 1.69
N ARG A 65 20.15 -8.50 0.87
CA ARG A 65 19.75 -8.20 -0.51
C ARG A 65 19.85 -9.44 -1.39
N GLU A 66 20.94 -10.20 -1.29
CA GLU A 66 21.11 -11.46 -2.03
C GLU A 66 20.02 -12.47 -1.70
N LEU A 67 19.67 -12.61 -0.41
CA LEU A 67 18.58 -13.47 0.03
C LEU A 67 17.22 -13.00 -0.53
N PHE A 68 16.98 -11.70 -0.56
CA PHE A 68 15.76 -11.13 -1.16
C PHE A 68 15.67 -11.47 -2.66
N GLU A 69 16.76 -11.29 -3.42
CA GLU A 69 16.82 -11.61 -4.85
C GLU A 69 16.60 -13.11 -5.11
N GLN A 70 17.16 -13.98 -4.27
CA GLN A 70 16.94 -15.43 -4.35
C GLN A 70 15.46 -15.79 -4.13
N VAL A 71 14.84 -15.26 -3.08
CA VAL A 71 13.42 -15.50 -2.77
C VAL A 71 12.52 -14.93 -3.88
N LEU A 72 12.86 -13.76 -4.43
CA LEU A 72 12.12 -13.16 -5.54
C LEU A 72 12.17 -14.06 -6.78
N LYS A 73 13.37 -14.54 -7.15
CA LYS A 73 13.55 -15.45 -8.28
C LYS A 73 12.76 -16.75 -8.10
N GLU A 74 12.83 -17.36 -6.92
CA GLU A 74 12.07 -18.58 -6.60
C GLU A 74 10.56 -18.34 -6.72
N MET A 75 10.07 -17.20 -6.24
CA MET A 75 8.65 -16.84 -6.31
C MET A 75 8.18 -16.56 -7.74
N MET A 76 9.03 -15.96 -8.59
CA MET A 76 8.76 -15.75 -10.01
C MET A 76 8.71 -17.08 -10.77
N GLU A 77 9.70 -17.96 -10.54
CA GLU A 77 9.77 -19.30 -11.13
C GLU A 77 8.55 -20.16 -10.74
N LYS A 78 8.17 -20.15 -9.46
CA LYS A 78 6.98 -20.86 -8.95
C LYS A 78 5.66 -20.32 -9.50
N ARG A 79 5.60 -19.04 -9.84
CA ARG A 79 4.41 -18.43 -10.45
C ARG A 79 4.35 -18.61 -11.97
N GLY A 80 5.35 -19.25 -12.58
CA GLY A 80 5.38 -19.49 -14.02
C GLY A 80 5.44 -18.22 -14.86
N ILE A 81 5.84 -17.09 -14.26
CA ILE A 81 6.08 -15.83 -14.97
C ILE A 81 7.47 -15.97 -15.58
N ARG A 82 7.52 -16.61 -16.75
CA ARG A 82 8.67 -16.52 -17.65
C ARG A 82 8.60 -15.12 -18.26
N ASP A 83 9.56 -14.27 -17.93
CA ASP A 83 9.84 -13.10 -18.76
C ASP A 83 10.16 -13.62 -20.17
N GLU A 84 9.30 -13.28 -21.14
CA GLU A 84 9.63 -13.30 -22.57
C GLU A 84 10.29 -11.98 -22.95
#